data_AF-A0A8H3E121-F1
#
_entry.id   AF-A0A8H3E121-F1
#
_cell.length_a   1.000
_cell.length_b   1.000
_cell.length_c   1.000
_cell.angle_alpha   90.00
_cell.angle_beta   90.00
_cell.angle_gamma   90.00
#
_symmetry.space_group_name_H-M   'P 1'
#
loop_
_entity.id
_entity.type
_entity.pdbx_description
1 polymer ?
#
loop_
_entity_poly.entity_id
_entity_poly.type
_entity_poly.pdbx_seq_one_letter_code
_entity_poly.pdbx_strand_id
1 'polypeptide(L)'
;MFVYAASTILPLVPSFSDECPYGTSVSRLVQRLKKYAERPERRNNPALLKGDEDGSRETHSIAVKALAWLIKTSENPKSTDIALQAIAGAVSYNVVSEERKLLQDLGADKMIARRLIGLVSYSNNYEKTLELYTRARAYCQPPSSESAPASEASGREKAIIGLNGELQRKIRVLRDKLDKGITNYAAGDTFLATTHRMQALKIGNTAASHCLNSLQHGTRAQTEQLFDSAVELIENYRNHTNILHSREAHYLNIGTAMLLVSLLVDCATEIRPQYIMRLLRLAERDPSGQKPLRLEYLSLLLVVYALFQRDYPGWRLQPPLSPTSRAERAIDVITNYVGDSGPAMLSKASSAMINIGLLELLSDPEGYKLKDTDITAITEAFYPIGEGDTHDIHTFPENSPPYTFSLVAKSLATMISKKRKVTESKSVVIGCLTVLNRTVIDQSAADTPLGEAYAFVIECLLELSELGPEAFGQNSALDLLKKFHDLNHREWARREKLTNLAQEWARREKLTNLAQALDERDLFTRLKQAADLATSSTDDKNFVIKLFAIGQVWLLINLAIESEVTDDKDWRRRLNLLIGDESVWDSPDAINALEHDLAEFYRGIFDADGMVRHPYFRTLLLSTNA
;
A
#
# COMPACT_ATOMS: atom_id res chain seq x y z
N MET A 1 -18.19 -51.22 9.48
CA MET A 1 -16.86 -51.60 10.02
C MET A 1 -16.00 -52.32 8.96
N PHE A 2 -16.49 -53.36 8.30
CA PHE A 2 -15.78 -54.05 7.21
C PHE A 2 -15.36 -53.17 6.03
N VAL A 3 -16.22 -52.24 5.59
CA VAL A 3 -15.88 -51.29 4.52
C VAL A 3 -14.73 -50.37 4.93
N TYR A 4 -14.73 -49.85 6.16
CA TYR A 4 -13.67 -48.99 6.69
C TYR A 4 -12.33 -49.75 6.84
N ALA A 5 -12.38 -51.00 7.30
CA ALA A 5 -11.22 -51.87 7.39
C ALA A 5 -10.66 -52.19 5.98
N ALA A 6 -11.54 -52.53 5.03
CA ALA A 6 -11.16 -52.78 3.64
C ALA A 6 -10.52 -51.54 2.99
N SER A 7 -11.12 -50.35 3.13
CA SER A 7 -10.57 -49.08 2.63
C SER A 7 -9.27 -48.63 3.32
N THR A 8 -8.93 -49.24 4.46
CA THR A 8 -7.67 -48.95 5.17
C THR A 8 -6.57 -49.96 4.78
N ILE A 9 -6.94 -51.22 4.55
CA ILE A 9 -5.99 -52.33 4.32
C ILE A 9 -5.69 -52.51 2.83
N LEU A 10 -6.71 -52.43 1.94
CA LEU A 10 -6.51 -52.64 0.49
C LEU A 10 -5.44 -51.72 -0.13
N PRO A 11 -5.38 -50.40 0.19
CA PRO A 11 -4.36 -49.52 -0.36
C PRO A 11 -2.92 -49.84 0.12
N LEU A 12 -2.76 -50.71 1.12
CA LEU A 12 -1.45 -51.14 1.64
C LEU A 12 -0.93 -52.40 0.93
N VAL A 13 -1.78 -53.08 0.15
CA VAL A 13 -1.40 -54.23 -0.66
C VAL A 13 -0.74 -53.74 -1.95
N PRO A 14 0.51 -54.15 -2.29
CA PRO A 14 1.26 -53.62 -3.45
C PRO A 14 0.50 -53.75 -4.78
N SER A 15 -0.31 -54.79 -4.93
CA SER A 15 -1.10 -55.05 -6.13
C SER A 15 -2.24 -54.06 -6.35
N PHE A 16 -2.62 -53.28 -5.33
CA PHE A 16 -3.74 -52.33 -5.36
C PHE A 16 -3.31 -50.89 -5.04
N SER A 17 -2.01 -50.64 -4.78
CA SER A 17 -1.53 -49.31 -4.39
C SER A 17 -1.62 -48.27 -5.49
N ASP A 18 -1.55 -48.70 -6.75
CA ASP A 18 -1.54 -47.80 -7.91
C ASP A 18 -2.95 -47.52 -8.46
N GLU A 19 -3.95 -48.31 -8.05
CA GLU A 19 -5.30 -48.29 -8.63
C GLU A 19 -6.42 -47.97 -7.63
N CYS A 20 -6.13 -47.85 -6.32
CA CYS A 20 -7.18 -47.64 -5.31
C CYS A 20 -7.33 -46.15 -4.91
N PRO A 21 -8.34 -45.41 -5.42
CA PRO A 21 -8.57 -44.01 -5.07
C PRO A 21 -9.13 -43.80 -3.65
N TYR A 22 -9.47 -44.88 -2.94
CA TYR A 22 -10.12 -44.84 -1.63
C TYR A 22 -9.14 -45.19 -0.50
N GLY A 23 -8.23 -44.27 -0.19
CA GLY A 23 -7.36 -44.35 0.99
C GLY A 23 -7.92 -43.58 2.19
N THR A 24 -8.08 -44.25 3.33
CA THR A 24 -8.32 -43.58 4.60
C THR A 24 -7.10 -42.73 5.00
N SER A 25 -7.28 -41.77 5.90
CA SER A 25 -6.18 -40.96 6.45
C SER A 25 -5.05 -41.82 7.04
N VAL A 26 -5.41 -42.99 7.59
CA VAL A 26 -4.46 -43.97 8.13
C VAL A 26 -3.66 -44.66 7.02
N SER A 27 -4.29 -45.12 5.93
CA SER A 27 -3.54 -45.77 4.84
C SER A 27 -2.58 -44.80 4.14
N ARG A 28 -2.98 -43.53 3.98
CA ARG A 28 -2.12 -42.47 3.45
C ARG A 28 -0.92 -42.17 4.34
N LEU A 29 -1.10 -42.20 5.66
CA LEU A 29 0.01 -42.02 6.62
C LEU A 29 1.02 -43.17 6.51
N VAL A 30 0.55 -44.43 6.44
CA VAL A 30 1.43 -45.60 6.32
C VAL A 30 2.17 -45.63 4.98
N GLN A 31 1.52 -45.30 3.87
CA GLN A 31 2.19 -45.18 2.56
C GLN A 31 3.29 -44.09 2.57
N ARG A 32 3.05 -42.96 3.24
CA ARG A 32 4.07 -41.90 3.40
C ARG A 32 5.25 -42.41 4.20
N LEU A 33 5.02 -43.04 5.35
CA LEU A 33 6.07 -43.61 6.20
C LEU A 33 6.89 -44.67 5.45
N LYS A 34 6.24 -45.51 4.65
CA LYS A 34 6.92 -46.51 3.79
C LYS A 34 7.79 -45.84 2.73
N LYS A 35 7.31 -44.80 2.04
CA LYS A 35 8.11 -43.99 1.10
C LYS A 35 9.30 -43.29 1.77
N TYR A 36 9.17 -42.88 3.03
CA TYR A 36 10.28 -42.32 3.80
C TYR A 36 11.32 -43.37 4.21
N ALA A 37 10.88 -44.58 4.56
CA ALA A 37 11.77 -45.70 4.88
C ALA A 37 12.54 -46.22 3.65
N GLU A 38 11.97 -46.11 2.46
CA GLU A 38 12.55 -46.59 1.20
C GLU A 38 13.53 -45.61 0.52
N ARG A 39 13.77 -44.41 1.09
CA ARG A 39 14.78 -43.45 0.56
C ARG A 39 15.83 -43.04 1.59
N PRO A 40 16.85 -43.86 1.89
CA PRO A 40 17.92 -43.46 2.81
C PRO A 40 18.98 -42.55 2.17
N GLU A 41 19.13 -42.50 0.85
CA GLU A 41 20.26 -41.81 0.22
C GLU A 41 19.85 -40.93 -0.97
N ARG A 42 19.58 -39.65 -0.71
CA ARG A 42 19.73 -38.54 -1.67
C ARG A 42 19.56 -37.20 -0.96
N ARG A 43 20.51 -36.86 -0.08
CA ARG A 43 20.48 -35.60 0.68
C ARG A 43 21.31 -34.46 0.06
N ASN A 44 22.08 -34.72 -1.01
CA ASN A 44 23.05 -33.74 -1.53
C ASN A 44 22.93 -33.48 -3.04
N ASN A 45 21.77 -33.03 -3.54
CA ASN A 45 21.70 -32.41 -4.87
C ASN A 45 20.73 -31.22 -4.87
N PRO A 46 21.18 -29.98 -5.17
CA PRO A 46 20.35 -28.77 -5.17
C PRO A 46 19.52 -28.59 -6.46
N ALA A 47 19.32 -29.64 -7.26
CA ALA A 47 18.61 -29.57 -8.54
C ALA A 47 17.07 -29.75 -8.45
N LEU A 48 16.49 -29.72 -7.25
CA LEU A 48 15.09 -30.11 -7.00
C LEU A 48 14.09 -28.94 -6.90
N LEU A 49 14.46 -27.75 -7.36
CA LEU A 49 13.55 -26.58 -7.44
C LEU A 49 12.75 -26.49 -8.76
N LYS A 50 12.88 -27.49 -9.67
CA LYS A 50 12.10 -27.57 -10.92
C LYS A 50 10.94 -28.57 -10.89
N GLY A 51 10.65 -29.21 -9.74
CA GLY A 51 9.60 -30.23 -9.62
C GLY A 51 8.20 -29.72 -9.27
N ASP A 52 8.01 -28.41 -9.09
CA ASP A 52 6.79 -27.84 -8.46
C ASP A 52 5.57 -27.70 -9.39
N GLU A 53 5.76 -27.68 -10.72
CA GLU A 53 4.64 -27.65 -11.66
C GLU A 53 3.99 -29.04 -11.84
N ASP A 54 4.80 -30.10 -11.78
CA ASP A 54 4.39 -31.46 -12.12
C ASP A 54 3.42 -32.08 -11.09
N GLY A 55 3.66 -31.83 -9.79
CA GLY A 55 2.80 -32.35 -8.72
C GLY A 55 1.39 -31.71 -8.67
N SER A 56 1.28 -30.44 -9.08
CA SER A 56 -0.03 -29.76 -9.17
C SER A 56 -0.86 -30.30 -10.35
N ARG A 57 -0.19 -30.62 -11.46
CA ARG A 57 -0.79 -31.17 -12.66
C ARG A 57 -1.31 -32.58 -12.45
N GLU A 58 -0.55 -33.42 -11.75
CA GLU A 58 -0.97 -34.78 -11.39
C GLU A 58 -2.23 -34.78 -10.51
N THR A 59 -2.27 -33.90 -9.50
CA THR A 59 -3.43 -33.77 -8.61
C THR A 59 -4.68 -33.29 -9.36
N HIS A 60 -4.53 -32.34 -10.29
CA HIS A 60 -5.61 -31.88 -11.16
C HIS A 60 -6.15 -33.01 -12.05
N SER A 61 -5.25 -33.78 -12.66
CA SER A 61 -5.60 -34.93 -13.51
C SER A 61 -6.39 -35.99 -12.74
N ILE A 62 -5.96 -36.31 -11.52
CA ILE A 62 -6.66 -37.26 -10.64
C ILE A 62 -8.06 -36.74 -10.31
N ALA A 63 -8.21 -35.46 -9.98
CA ALA A 63 -9.50 -34.86 -9.68
C ALA A 63 -10.45 -34.93 -10.89
N VAL A 64 -9.99 -34.59 -12.10
CA VAL A 64 -10.79 -34.67 -13.32
C VAL A 64 -11.18 -36.12 -13.63
N LYS A 65 -10.26 -37.08 -13.49
CA LYS A 65 -10.56 -38.52 -13.65
C LYS A 65 -11.58 -39.01 -12.62
N ALA A 66 -11.52 -38.53 -11.38
CA ALA A 66 -12.50 -38.86 -10.35
C ALA A 66 -13.89 -38.29 -10.68
N LEU A 67 -13.96 -37.04 -11.17
CA LEU A 67 -15.21 -36.45 -11.65
C LEU A 67 -15.78 -37.21 -12.85
N ALA A 68 -14.93 -37.56 -13.82
CA ALA A 68 -15.30 -38.36 -14.97
C ALA A 68 -15.85 -39.74 -14.54
N TRP A 69 -15.19 -40.40 -13.58
CA TRP A 69 -15.67 -41.64 -13.01
C TRP A 69 -17.05 -41.46 -12.35
N LEU A 70 -17.24 -40.43 -11.51
CA LEU A 70 -18.54 -40.14 -10.88
C LEU A 70 -19.65 -39.86 -11.91
N ILE A 71 -19.36 -39.11 -12.97
CA ILE A 71 -20.32 -38.83 -14.04
C ILE A 71 -20.70 -40.13 -14.77
N LYS A 72 -19.72 -41.02 -15.00
CA LYS A 72 -19.93 -42.28 -15.71
C LYS A 72 -20.67 -43.33 -14.87
N THR A 73 -20.33 -43.46 -13.59
CA THR A 73 -20.75 -44.61 -12.76
C THR A 73 -21.87 -44.30 -11.79
N SER A 74 -22.17 -43.02 -11.52
CA SER A 74 -23.17 -42.69 -10.52
C SER A 74 -24.59 -42.84 -11.06
N GLU A 75 -25.37 -43.71 -10.41
CA GLU A 75 -26.81 -43.85 -10.65
C GLU A 75 -27.63 -42.75 -9.97
N ASN A 76 -27.05 -42.06 -8.99
CA ASN A 76 -27.74 -40.99 -8.27
C ASN A 76 -27.63 -39.68 -9.06
N PRO A 77 -28.75 -39.14 -9.58
CA PRO A 77 -28.71 -37.93 -10.39
C PRO A 77 -28.15 -36.73 -9.62
N LYS A 78 -28.27 -36.68 -8.29
CA LYS A 78 -27.68 -35.62 -7.46
C LYS A 78 -26.15 -35.69 -7.42
N SER A 79 -25.60 -36.90 -7.37
CA SER A 79 -24.14 -37.10 -7.35
C SER A 79 -23.53 -36.72 -8.70
N THR A 80 -24.18 -37.09 -9.80
CA THR A 80 -23.83 -36.62 -11.14
C THR A 80 -23.91 -35.10 -11.22
N ASP A 81 -24.96 -34.50 -10.65
CA ASP A 81 -25.15 -33.05 -10.64
C ASP A 81 -24.03 -32.31 -9.91
N ILE A 82 -23.64 -32.79 -8.73
CA ILE A 82 -22.52 -32.28 -7.95
C ILE A 82 -21.21 -32.43 -8.72
N ALA A 83 -20.99 -33.57 -9.38
CA ALA A 83 -19.80 -33.79 -10.19
C ALA A 83 -19.72 -32.83 -11.38
N LEU A 84 -20.85 -32.56 -12.05
CA LEU A 84 -20.94 -31.58 -13.15
C LEU A 84 -20.69 -30.15 -12.65
N GLN A 85 -21.24 -29.78 -11.49
CA GLN A 85 -20.97 -28.47 -10.88
C GLN A 85 -19.52 -28.34 -10.41
N ALA A 86 -18.90 -29.42 -9.94
CA ALA A 86 -17.50 -29.43 -9.48
C ALA A 86 -16.49 -29.18 -10.62
N ILE A 87 -16.86 -29.44 -11.87
CA ILE A 87 -16.06 -29.05 -13.06
C ILE A 87 -15.81 -27.54 -13.07
N ALA A 88 -16.69 -26.72 -12.49
CA ALA A 88 -16.51 -25.27 -12.35
C ALA A 88 -15.27 -24.85 -11.55
N GLY A 89 -14.69 -25.77 -10.77
CA GLY A 89 -13.44 -25.56 -10.03
C GLY A 89 -12.19 -25.88 -10.85
N ALA A 90 -12.33 -26.47 -12.04
CA ALA A 90 -11.20 -26.84 -12.86
C ALA A 90 -10.56 -25.61 -13.51
N VAL A 91 -9.23 -25.49 -13.43
CA VAL A 91 -8.49 -24.37 -14.00
C VAL A 91 -8.23 -24.64 -15.48
N SER A 92 -8.74 -23.79 -16.36
CA SER A 92 -8.38 -23.80 -17.77
C SER A 92 -6.95 -23.26 -17.94
N TYR A 93 -5.94 -24.09 -17.69
CA TYR A 93 -4.61 -23.79 -18.22
C TYR A 93 -4.66 -23.87 -19.76
N ASN A 94 -3.82 -23.10 -20.45
CA ASN A 94 -3.63 -23.16 -21.90
C ASN A 94 -3.13 -24.53 -22.41
N VAL A 95 -3.01 -25.53 -21.53
CA VAL A 95 -2.66 -26.90 -21.88
C VAL A 95 -3.92 -27.67 -22.25
N VAL A 96 -4.23 -27.59 -23.54
CA VAL A 96 -5.14 -28.51 -24.23
C VAL A 96 -4.47 -29.89 -24.26
N SER A 97 -4.81 -30.84 -23.38
CA SER A 97 -4.65 -32.26 -23.71
C SER A 97 -5.38 -33.19 -22.73
N GLU A 98 -6.11 -34.15 -23.28
CA GLU A 98 -6.73 -35.34 -22.66
C GLU A 98 -7.85 -35.16 -21.62
N GLU A 99 -7.72 -34.28 -20.62
CA GLU A 99 -8.68 -34.18 -19.51
C GLU A 99 -10.03 -33.60 -19.93
N ARG A 100 -10.03 -32.56 -20.79
CA ARG A 100 -11.27 -32.06 -21.41
C ARG A 100 -11.90 -33.09 -22.33
N LYS A 101 -11.10 -33.84 -23.08
CA LYS A 101 -11.61 -34.90 -23.98
C LYS A 101 -12.31 -35.98 -23.17
N LEU A 102 -11.74 -36.40 -22.05
CA LEU A 102 -12.36 -37.37 -21.14
C LEU A 102 -13.76 -36.93 -20.69
N LEU A 103 -13.94 -35.66 -20.30
CA LEU A 103 -15.24 -35.13 -19.90
C LEU A 103 -16.19 -34.94 -21.09
N GLN A 104 -15.69 -34.56 -22.26
CA GLN A 104 -16.47 -34.44 -23.50
C GLN A 104 -16.96 -35.81 -24.01
N ASP A 105 -16.14 -36.85 -23.94
CA ASP A 105 -16.49 -38.21 -24.33
C ASP A 105 -17.62 -38.77 -23.46
N LEU A 106 -17.70 -38.31 -22.21
CA LEU A 106 -18.79 -38.61 -21.28
C LEU A 106 -20.04 -37.72 -21.49
N GLY A 107 -20.00 -36.79 -22.45
CA GLY A 107 -21.09 -35.86 -22.75
C GLY A 107 -21.36 -34.85 -21.64
N ALA A 108 -20.37 -34.55 -20.79
CA ALA A 108 -20.54 -33.63 -19.66
C ALA A 108 -20.97 -32.23 -20.14
N ASP A 109 -20.48 -31.78 -21.28
CA ASP A 109 -20.85 -30.53 -21.95
C ASP A 109 -22.36 -30.47 -22.25
N LYS A 110 -22.93 -31.54 -22.82
CA LYS A 110 -24.36 -31.66 -23.13
C LYS A 110 -25.19 -31.74 -21.86
N MET A 111 -24.70 -32.45 -20.85
CA MET A 111 -25.38 -32.56 -19.56
C MET A 111 -25.45 -31.20 -18.84
N ILE A 112 -24.34 -30.45 -18.83
CA ILE A 112 -24.27 -29.09 -18.30
C ILE A 112 -25.21 -28.16 -19.07
N ALA A 113 -25.20 -28.21 -20.40
CA ALA A 113 -26.09 -27.38 -21.23
C ALA A 113 -27.57 -27.66 -20.96
N ARG A 114 -27.95 -28.94 -20.82
CA ARG A 114 -29.33 -29.33 -20.45
C ARG A 114 -29.70 -28.83 -19.06
N ARG A 115 -28.79 -28.90 -18.09
CA ARG A 115 -29.02 -28.38 -16.74
C ARG A 115 -29.21 -26.86 -16.76
N LEU A 116 -28.40 -26.13 -17.50
CA LEU A 116 -28.54 -24.68 -17.66
C LEU A 116 -29.90 -24.28 -18.23
N ILE A 117 -30.37 -24.97 -19.26
CA ILE A 117 -31.70 -24.72 -19.86
C ILE A 117 -32.83 -25.02 -18.88
N GLY A 118 -32.67 -26.05 -18.04
CA GLY A 118 -33.67 -26.49 -17.06
C GLY A 118 -33.62 -25.78 -15.70
N LEU A 119 -32.76 -24.77 -15.51
CA LEU A 119 -32.67 -24.06 -14.23
C LEU A 119 -33.91 -23.18 -13.99
N VAL A 120 -34.49 -23.30 -12.80
CA VAL A 120 -35.68 -22.53 -12.40
C VAL A 120 -35.25 -21.28 -11.63
N SER A 121 -35.60 -20.10 -12.15
CA SER A 121 -35.24 -18.77 -11.61
C SER A 121 -35.70 -18.51 -10.18
N TYR A 122 -36.73 -19.22 -9.70
CA TYR A 122 -37.30 -19.05 -8.37
C TYR A 122 -36.64 -19.88 -7.26
N SER A 123 -35.57 -20.63 -7.56
CA SER A 123 -34.88 -21.41 -6.53
C SER A 123 -33.95 -20.52 -5.69
N ASN A 124 -33.90 -20.74 -4.37
CA ASN A 124 -33.04 -19.99 -3.45
C ASN A 124 -31.53 -20.08 -3.79
N ASN A 125 -31.13 -21.03 -4.64
CA ASN A 125 -29.75 -21.22 -5.07
C ASN A 125 -29.56 -20.94 -6.58
N TYR A 126 -30.53 -20.34 -7.25
CA TYR A 126 -30.54 -20.20 -8.71
C TYR A 126 -29.26 -19.54 -9.23
N GLU A 127 -28.86 -18.39 -8.68
CA GLU A 127 -27.67 -17.66 -9.10
C GLU A 127 -26.38 -18.48 -8.92
N LYS A 128 -26.22 -19.10 -7.75
CA LYS A 128 -25.05 -19.92 -7.42
C LYS A 128 -24.95 -21.14 -8.34
N THR A 129 -26.06 -21.83 -8.56
CA THR A 129 -26.11 -23.02 -9.42
C THR A 129 -25.92 -22.63 -10.89
N LEU A 130 -26.53 -21.54 -11.35
CA LEU A 130 -26.34 -20.98 -12.68
C LEU A 130 -24.88 -20.62 -12.94
N GLU A 131 -24.21 -19.99 -11.97
CA GLU A 131 -22.81 -19.62 -12.08
C GLU A 131 -21.90 -20.84 -12.16
N LEU A 132 -22.12 -21.86 -11.32
CA LEU A 132 -21.35 -23.11 -11.34
C LEU A 132 -21.47 -23.80 -12.70
N TYR A 133 -22.66 -23.96 -13.24
CA TYR A 133 -22.80 -24.57 -14.57
C TYR A 133 -22.25 -23.72 -15.69
N THR A 134 -22.40 -22.39 -15.63
CA THR A 134 -21.83 -21.49 -16.64
C THR A 134 -20.30 -21.63 -16.67
N ARG A 135 -19.66 -21.69 -15.50
CA ARG A 135 -18.21 -21.94 -15.40
C ARG A 135 -17.81 -23.34 -15.85
N ALA A 136 -18.55 -24.37 -15.44
CA ALA A 136 -18.31 -25.74 -15.89
C ALA A 136 -18.40 -25.84 -17.42
N ARG A 137 -19.37 -25.16 -18.03
CA ARG A 137 -19.52 -25.07 -19.50
C ARG A 137 -18.32 -24.39 -20.16
N ALA A 138 -17.84 -23.29 -19.60
CA ALA A 138 -16.68 -22.57 -20.12
C ALA A 138 -15.41 -23.45 -20.13
N TYR A 139 -15.22 -24.29 -19.10
CA TYR A 139 -14.12 -25.27 -19.07
C TYR A 139 -14.24 -26.31 -20.20
N CYS A 140 -15.46 -26.80 -20.46
CA CYS A 140 -15.72 -27.79 -21.51
C CYS A 140 -15.60 -27.24 -22.94
N GLN A 141 -15.67 -25.92 -23.13
CA GLN A 141 -15.53 -25.29 -24.45
C GLN A 141 -14.04 -25.16 -24.85
N PRO A 142 -13.70 -25.35 -26.13
CA PRO A 142 -12.37 -25.02 -26.62
C PRO A 142 -12.13 -23.50 -26.47
N PRO A 143 -10.89 -23.06 -26.17
CA PRO A 143 -10.56 -21.64 -26.21
C PRO A 143 -10.83 -21.15 -27.64
N SER A 144 -11.85 -20.32 -27.82
CA SER A 144 -12.20 -19.76 -29.12
C SER A 144 -11.02 -18.98 -29.66
N SER A 145 -10.55 -19.33 -30.86
CA SER A 145 -9.59 -18.52 -31.59
C SER A 145 -10.15 -17.09 -31.72
N GLU A 146 -9.35 -16.10 -31.35
CA GLU A 146 -9.60 -14.69 -31.63
C GLU A 146 -9.76 -14.49 -33.15
N SER A 147 -10.97 -14.61 -33.68
CA SER A 147 -11.38 -14.18 -35.04
C SER A 147 -12.83 -14.58 -35.33
N ALA A 148 -13.79 -13.92 -34.69
CA ALA A 148 -15.12 -13.75 -35.28
C ALA A 148 -15.73 -12.44 -34.75
N PRO A 149 -16.25 -11.57 -35.64
CA PRO A 149 -16.77 -10.28 -35.22
C PRO A 149 -18.01 -10.47 -34.37
N ALA A 150 -18.13 -9.62 -33.36
CA ALA A 150 -19.22 -9.58 -32.40
C ALA A 150 -20.59 -9.59 -33.10
N SER A 151 -21.30 -10.72 -33.05
CA SER A 151 -22.74 -10.71 -33.30
C SER A 151 -23.44 -10.16 -32.06
N GLU A 152 -24.28 -9.15 -32.27
CA GLU A 152 -24.95 -8.29 -31.28
C GLU A 152 -25.91 -9.01 -30.31
N ALA A 153 -25.99 -10.35 -30.33
CA ALA A 153 -26.75 -11.14 -29.37
C ALA A 153 -26.07 -11.29 -27.98
N SER A 154 -24.76 -11.00 -27.87
CA SER A 154 -23.98 -11.10 -26.63
C SER A 154 -24.22 -9.96 -25.62
N GLY A 155 -25.01 -8.93 -25.98
CA GLY A 155 -25.21 -7.73 -25.15
C GLY A 155 -26.00 -7.96 -23.86
N ARG A 156 -26.85 -9.00 -23.80
CA ARG A 156 -27.67 -9.30 -22.61
C ARG A 156 -27.01 -10.27 -21.62
N GLU A 157 -26.13 -11.15 -22.08
CA GLU A 157 -25.52 -12.19 -21.24
C GLU A 157 -24.28 -11.69 -20.48
N LYS A 158 -23.63 -10.62 -20.96
CA LYS A 158 -22.54 -9.92 -20.24
C LYS A 158 -23.02 -8.99 -19.12
N ALA A 159 -24.30 -8.63 -19.10
CA ALA A 159 -24.85 -7.68 -18.12
C ALA A 159 -25.31 -8.35 -16.81
N ILE A 160 -25.41 -9.69 -16.75
CA ILE A 160 -26.04 -10.41 -15.63
C ILE A 160 -25.00 -11.12 -14.73
N ILE A 161 -23.73 -11.25 -15.14
CA ILE A 161 -22.65 -11.82 -14.31
C ILE A 161 -21.63 -10.71 -14.02
N GLY A 162 -21.96 -9.85 -13.06
CA GLY A 162 -21.33 -8.55 -12.80
C GLY A 162 -19.91 -8.54 -12.20
N LEU A 163 -19.12 -9.61 -12.34
CA LEU A 163 -17.73 -9.62 -11.88
C LEU A 163 -16.75 -9.96 -13.01
N ASN A 164 -15.63 -9.23 -13.05
CA ASN A 164 -14.53 -9.53 -13.97
C ASN A 164 -14.02 -10.97 -13.73
N GLY A 165 -14.12 -11.84 -14.75
CA GLY A 165 -13.65 -13.23 -14.68
C GLY A 165 -12.17 -13.34 -14.30
N GLU A 166 -11.39 -12.32 -14.60
CA GLU A 166 -9.98 -12.19 -14.22
C GLU A 166 -9.78 -12.05 -12.71
N LEU A 167 -10.58 -11.20 -12.05
CA LEU A 167 -10.54 -11.03 -10.58
C LEU A 167 -10.87 -12.35 -9.88
N GLN A 168 -11.91 -13.04 -10.34
CA GLN A 168 -12.28 -14.35 -9.79
C GLN A 168 -11.15 -15.38 -9.96
N ARG A 169 -10.51 -15.38 -11.12
CA ARG A 169 -9.37 -16.27 -11.41
C ARG A 169 -8.21 -15.97 -10.46
N LYS A 170 -7.84 -14.70 -10.26
CA LYS A 170 -6.79 -14.29 -9.32
C LYS A 170 -7.10 -14.69 -7.87
N ILE A 171 -8.34 -14.50 -7.41
CA ILE A 171 -8.77 -14.92 -6.06
C ILE A 171 -8.63 -16.44 -5.88
N ARG A 172 -8.99 -17.24 -6.90
CA ARG A 172 -8.83 -18.72 -6.85
C ARG A 172 -7.35 -19.13 -6.81
N VAL A 173 -6.50 -18.52 -7.62
CA VAL A 173 -5.05 -18.78 -7.59
C VAL A 173 -4.48 -18.47 -6.20
N LEU A 174 -4.89 -17.36 -5.60
CA LEU A 174 -4.50 -16.99 -4.24
C LEU A 174 -4.98 -18.01 -3.21
N ARG A 175 -6.24 -18.44 -3.29
CA ARG A 175 -6.78 -19.51 -2.43
C ARG A 175 -5.93 -20.78 -2.53
N ASP A 176 -5.64 -21.24 -3.74
CA ASP A 176 -4.91 -22.50 -3.95
C ASP A 176 -3.46 -22.39 -3.41
N LYS A 177 -2.83 -21.20 -3.52
CA LYS A 177 -1.53 -20.91 -2.89
C LYS A 177 -1.60 -20.95 -1.37
N LEU A 178 -2.63 -20.33 -0.78
CA LEU A 178 -2.86 -20.33 0.67
C LEU A 178 -3.13 -21.74 1.19
N ASP A 179 -4.02 -22.49 0.56
CA ASP A 179 -4.34 -23.88 0.91
C ASP A 179 -3.07 -24.74 0.89
N LYS A 180 -2.24 -24.63 -0.16
CA LYS A 180 -0.95 -25.33 -0.25
C LYS A 180 0.00 -24.93 0.88
N GLY A 181 0.18 -23.62 1.10
CA GLY A 181 1.09 -23.10 2.13
C GLY A 181 0.69 -23.48 3.55
N ILE A 182 -0.60 -23.35 3.88
CA ILE A 182 -1.17 -23.71 5.19
C ILE A 182 -1.08 -25.22 5.40
N THR A 183 -1.40 -26.03 4.39
CA THR A 183 -1.30 -27.50 4.49
C THR A 183 0.14 -27.95 4.72
N ASN A 184 1.10 -27.38 3.97
CA ASN A 184 2.52 -27.68 4.15
C ASN A 184 3.03 -27.27 5.53
N TYR A 185 2.57 -26.12 6.03
CA TYR A 185 2.92 -25.65 7.36
C TYR A 185 2.33 -26.54 8.46
N ALA A 186 1.05 -26.88 8.37
CA ALA A 186 0.36 -27.73 9.34
C ALA A 186 0.87 -29.18 9.35
N ALA A 187 1.41 -29.66 8.22
CA ALA A 187 2.02 -30.98 8.10
C ALA A 187 3.46 -31.04 8.65
N GLY A 188 4.08 -29.90 8.95
CA GLY A 188 5.44 -29.86 9.50
C GLY A 188 5.49 -30.13 11.00
N ASP A 189 6.60 -30.71 11.47
CA ASP A 189 6.82 -31.12 12.87
C ASP A 189 6.83 -29.94 13.88
N THR A 190 6.77 -28.71 13.39
CA THR A 190 6.85 -27.48 14.22
C THR A 190 5.47 -26.92 14.60
N PHE A 191 4.38 -27.41 13.99
CA PHE A 191 3.05 -26.89 14.26
C PHE A 191 2.40 -27.59 15.46
N LEU A 192 2.12 -26.82 16.50
CA LEU A 192 1.29 -27.27 17.63
C LEU A 192 -0.11 -26.65 17.50
N ALA A 193 -1.10 -27.51 17.28
CA ALA A 193 -2.49 -27.11 17.12
C ALA A 193 -3.06 -26.59 18.45
N THR A 194 -3.34 -25.29 18.51
CA THR A 194 -4.16 -24.66 19.56
C THR A 194 -5.40 -24.04 18.93
N THR A 195 -6.45 -23.81 19.72
CA THR A 195 -7.72 -23.23 19.22
C THR A 195 -7.49 -21.93 18.44
N HIS A 196 -6.69 -21.02 18.99
CA HIS A 196 -6.41 -19.72 18.36
C HIS A 196 -5.55 -19.83 17.11
N ARG A 197 -4.55 -20.73 17.08
CA ARG A 197 -3.73 -20.97 15.89
C ARG A 197 -4.55 -21.59 14.76
N MET A 198 -5.41 -22.56 15.08
CA MET A 198 -6.33 -23.14 14.11
C MET A 198 -7.34 -22.11 13.61
N GLN A 199 -7.81 -21.20 14.46
CA GLN A 199 -8.72 -20.13 14.05
C GLN A 199 -8.03 -19.13 13.11
N ALA A 200 -6.80 -18.72 13.40
CA ALA A 200 -5.99 -17.85 12.53
C ALA A 200 -5.78 -18.50 11.15
N LEU A 201 -5.37 -19.77 11.11
CA LEU A 201 -5.22 -20.51 9.86
C LEU A 201 -6.56 -20.69 9.13
N LYS A 202 -7.66 -20.96 9.84
CA LYS A 202 -8.99 -21.08 9.25
C LYS A 202 -9.42 -19.79 8.58
N ILE A 203 -9.21 -18.63 9.21
CA ILE A 203 -9.50 -17.32 8.61
C ILE A 203 -8.65 -17.13 7.35
N GLY A 204 -7.33 -17.35 7.45
CA GLY A 204 -6.43 -17.28 6.28
C GLY A 204 -6.89 -18.16 5.12
N ASN A 205 -7.33 -19.39 5.41
CA ASN A 205 -7.76 -20.38 4.42
C ASN A 205 -9.13 -20.07 3.80
N THR A 206 -10.07 -19.55 4.60
CA THR A 206 -11.46 -19.34 4.16
C THR A 206 -11.71 -17.95 3.59
N ALA A 207 -10.86 -16.97 3.89
CA ALA A 207 -11.02 -15.58 3.46
C ALA A 207 -11.18 -15.42 1.94
N ALA A 208 -10.45 -16.20 1.14
CA ALA A 208 -10.58 -16.15 -0.31
C ALA A 208 -11.97 -16.59 -0.81
N SER A 209 -12.56 -17.60 -0.17
CA SER A 209 -13.90 -18.07 -0.52
C SER A 209 -14.97 -17.06 -0.09
N HIS A 210 -14.80 -16.45 1.09
CA HIS A 210 -15.67 -15.36 1.53
C HIS A 210 -15.56 -14.13 0.63
N CYS A 211 -14.34 -13.77 0.21
CA CYS A 211 -14.10 -12.68 -0.72
C CYS A 211 -14.83 -12.91 -2.05
N LEU A 212 -14.69 -14.10 -2.63
CA LEU A 212 -15.34 -14.45 -3.88
C LEU A 212 -16.87 -14.45 -3.74
N ASN A 213 -17.41 -15.03 -2.67
CA ASN A 213 -18.86 -15.01 -2.40
C ASN A 213 -19.40 -13.60 -2.19
N SER A 214 -18.68 -12.76 -1.41
CA SER A 214 -19.08 -11.38 -1.13
C SER A 214 -19.16 -10.57 -2.40
N LEU A 215 -18.15 -10.68 -3.26
CA LEU A 215 -18.10 -9.97 -4.53
C LEU A 215 -19.19 -10.44 -5.51
N GLN A 216 -19.52 -11.74 -5.52
CA GLN A 216 -20.51 -12.30 -6.44
C GLN A 216 -21.97 -12.12 -6.00
N HIS A 217 -22.23 -12.26 -4.71
CA HIS A 217 -23.59 -12.36 -4.15
C HIS A 217 -23.91 -11.26 -3.13
N GLY A 218 -23.01 -10.27 -2.93
CA GLY A 218 -23.22 -9.17 -1.99
C GLY A 218 -23.31 -9.61 -0.52
N THR A 219 -22.67 -10.72 -0.14
CA THR A 219 -22.77 -11.32 1.21
C THR A 219 -21.95 -10.58 2.28
N ARG A 220 -22.11 -9.26 2.36
CA ARG A 220 -21.30 -8.35 3.18
C ARG A 220 -21.31 -8.69 4.68
N ALA A 221 -22.47 -9.00 5.27
CA ALA A 221 -22.58 -9.23 6.71
C ALA A 221 -21.71 -10.39 7.21
N GLN A 222 -21.61 -11.48 6.43
CA GLN A 222 -20.76 -12.63 6.80
C GLN A 222 -19.27 -12.28 6.68
N THR A 223 -18.90 -11.53 5.64
CA THR A 223 -17.52 -11.04 5.44
C THR A 223 -17.10 -10.11 6.57
N GLU A 224 -18.00 -9.22 7.02
CA GLU A 224 -17.77 -8.29 8.11
C GLU A 224 -17.61 -9.01 9.46
N GLN A 225 -18.47 -10.00 9.77
CA GLN A 225 -18.31 -10.84 10.96
C GLN A 225 -16.97 -11.58 10.98
N LEU A 226 -16.53 -12.10 9.84
CA LEU A 226 -15.25 -12.79 9.74
C LEU A 226 -14.07 -11.82 9.87
N PHE A 227 -14.20 -10.61 9.33
CA PHE A 227 -13.23 -9.53 9.51
C PHE A 227 -13.13 -9.11 10.97
N ASP A 228 -14.26 -8.92 11.66
CA ASP A 228 -14.30 -8.61 13.08
C ASP A 228 -13.63 -9.69 13.93
N SER A 229 -13.89 -10.96 13.62
CA SER A 229 -13.24 -12.11 14.26
C SER A 229 -11.73 -12.10 14.03
N ALA A 230 -11.27 -11.67 12.85
CA ALA A 230 -9.85 -11.55 12.55
C ALA A 230 -9.19 -10.41 13.33
N VAL A 231 -9.86 -9.25 13.43
CA VAL A 231 -9.41 -8.10 14.23
C VAL A 231 -9.32 -8.47 15.71
N GLU A 232 -10.31 -9.17 16.26
CA GLU A 232 -10.30 -9.65 17.64
C GLU A 232 -9.12 -10.61 17.92
N LEU A 233 -8.78 -11.48 16.97
CA LEU A 233 -7.59 -12.33 17.10
C LEU A 233 -6.29 -11.54 17.08
N ILE A 234 -6.19 -10.50 16.25
CA ILE A 234 -5.03 -9.59 16.20
C ILE A 234 -4.90 -8.84 17.52
N GLU A 235 -6.02 -8.35 18.07
CA GLU A 235 -6.07 -7.68 19.37
C GLU A 235 -5.65 -8.62 20.52
N ASN A 236 -6.17 -9.84 20.55
CA ASN A 236 -5.77 -10.84 21.54
C ASN A 236 -4.29 -11.23 21.41
N TYR A 237 -3.78 -11.30 20.18
CA TYR A 237 -2.35 -11.51 19.93
C TYR A 237 -1.50 -10.36 20.50
N ARG A 238 -1.90 -9.11 20.27
CA ARG A 238 -1.26 -7.91 20.86
C ARG A 238 -1.27 -7.96 22.38
N ASN A 239 -2.39 -8.33 22.98
CA ASN A 239 -2.56 -8.38 24.44
C ASN A 239 -1.84 -9.57 25.10
N HIS A 240 -1.07 -10.36 24.33
CA HIS A 240 -0.37 -11.56 24.77
C HIS A 240 -1.29 -12.63 25.38
N THR A 241 -2.61 -12.53 25.15
CA THR A 241 -3.58 -13.55 25.56
C THR A 241 -3.50 -14.76 24.64
N ASN A 242 -3.10 -14.55 23.38
CA ASN A 242 -2.91 -15.59 22.38
C ASN A 242 -1.46 -15.63 21.86
N ILE A 243 -0.83 -16.81 21.83
CA ILE A 243 0.50 -17.02 21.24
C ILE A 243 0.36 -17.55 19.81
N LEU A 244 0.47 -16.64 18.83
CA LEU A 244 0.62 -16.96 17.40
C LEU A 244 2.10 -16.94 17.01
N HIS A 245 2.58 -17.91 16.23
CA HIS A 245 3.90 -17.77 15.60
C HIS A 245 3.80 -16.86 14.37
N SER A 246 4.97 -16.49 13.83
CA SER A 246 5.06 -15.55 12.72
C SER A 246 4.32 -16.02 11.46
N ARG A 247 4.22 -17.34 11.24
CA ARG A 247 3.52 -17.92 10.09
C ARG A 247 1.99 -17.85 10.24
N GLU A 248 1.43 -18.15 11.40
CA GLU A 248 -0.01 -18.01 11.63
C GLU A 248 -0.44 -16.55 11.57
N ALA A 249 0.36 -15.64 12.15
CA ALA A 249 0.13 -14.20 12.03
C ALA A 249 0.18 -13.72 10.57
N HIS A 250 1.11 -14.26 9.76
CA HIS A 250 1.20 -13.95 8.33
C HIS A 250 -0.03 -14.40 7.54
N TYR A 251 -0.49 -15.65 7.74
CA TYR A 251 -1.71 -16.14 7.07
C TYR A 251 -2.97 -15.41 7.53
N LEU A 252 -3.06 -15.09 8.83
CA LEU A 252 -4.14 -14.26 9.36
C LEU A 252 -4.15 -12.87 8.70
N ASN A 253 -2.99 -12.23 8.58
CA ASN A 253 -2.86 -10.92 7.92
C ASN A 253 -3.31 -10.98 6.45
N ILE A 254 -2.83 -11.97 5.68
CA ILE A 254 -3.27 -12.17 4.30
C ILE A 254 -4.79 -12.36 4.23
N GLY A 255 -5.35 -13.23 5.06
CA GLY A 255 -6.79 -13.46 5.10
C GLY A 255 -7.56 -12.18 5.43
N THR A 256 -7.09 -11.41 6.41
CA THR A 256 -7.69 -10.12 6.80
C THR A 256 -7.63 -9.12 5.65
N ALA A 257 -6.52 -9.06 4.90
CA ALA A 257 -6.39 -8.19 3.74
C ALA A 257 -7.36 -8.56 2.61
N MET A 258 -7.60 -9.86 2.39
CA MET A 258 -8.61 -10.32 1.42
C MET A 258 -10.04 -9.97 1.83
N LEU A 259 -10.36 -10.12 3.12
CA LEU A 259 -11.66 -9.71 3.65
C LEU A 259 -11.84 -8.21 3.50
N LEU A 260 -10.81 -7.42 3.80
CA LEU A 260 -10.81 -5.97 3.60
C LEU A 260 -11.08 -5.59 2.14
N VAL A 261 -10.40 -6.21 1.15
CA VAL A 261 -10.66 -5.96 -0.28
C VAL A 261 -12.15 -6.07 -0.59
N SER A 262 -12.79 -7.12 -0.08
CA SER A 262 -14.21 -7.41 -0.33
C SER A 262 -15.12 -6.36 0.31
N LEU A 263 -14.81 -5.96 1.54
CA LEU A 263 -15.55 -4.89 2.23
C LEU A 263 -15.40 -3.56 1.50
N LEU A 264 -14.22 -3.22 1.00
CA LEU A 264 -13.96 -1.92 0.37
C LEU A 264 -14.66 -1.72 -0.99
N VAL A 265 -14.92 -2.80 -1.74
CA VAL A 265 -15.64 -2.72 -3.03
C VAL A 265 -17.07 -2.18 -2.85
N ASP A 266 -17.78 -2.66 -1.84
CA ASP A 266 -19.20 -2.34 -1.61
C ASP A 266 -19.42 -1.27 -0.52
N CYS A 267 -18.34 -0.67 -0.02
CA CYS A 267 -18.39 0.28 1.09
C CYS A 267 -18.31 1.74 0.61
N ALA A 268 -19.17 2.57 1.20
CA ALA A 268 -19.13 4.01 1.03
C ALA A 268 -17.76 4.56 1.44
N THR A 269 -17.26 5.53 0.69
CA THR A 269 -15.91 6.11 0.85
C THR A 269 -15.64 6.61 2.27
N GLU A 270 -16.66 7.14 2.95
CA GLU A 270 -16.56 7.66 4.33
C GLU A 270 -16.33 6.59 5.41
N ILE A 271 -16.73 5.34 5.15
CA ILE A 271 -16.65 4.26 6.15
C ILE A 271 -15.31 3.51 6.03
N ARG A 272 -14.69 3.52 4.83
CA ARG A 272 -13.41 2.82 4.57
C ARG A 272 -12.28 3.15 5.55
N PRO A 273 -12.04 4.43 5.92
CA PRO A 273 -11.00 4.77 6.88
C PRO A 273 -11.26 4.16 8.26
N GLN A 274 -12.51 3.92 8.64
CA GLN A 274 -12.85 3.41 9.98
C GLN A 274 -12.31 1.98 10.20
N TYR A 275 -12.32 1.13 9.17
CA TYR A 275 -11.72 -0.21 9.24
C TYR A 275 -10.22 -0.12 9.51
N ILE A 276 -9.51 0.82 8.87
CA ILE A 276 -8.08 1.02 9.04
C ILE A 276 -7.76 1.69 10.37
N MET A 277 -8.52 2.70 10.77
CA MET A 277 -8.32 3.39 12.05
C MET A 277 -8.52 2.43 13.23
N ARG A 278 -9.47 1.50 13.14
CA ARG A 278 -9.63 0.44 14.15
C ARG A 278 -8.37 -0.41 14.26
N LEU A 279 -7.75 -0.79 13.14
CA LEU A 279 -6.51 -1.56 13.12
C LEU A 279 -5.30 -0.74 13.62
N LEU A 280 -5.19 0.53 13.25
CA LEU A 280 -4.10 1.40 13.70
C LEU A 280 -4.12 1.63 15.21
N ARG A 281 -5.31 1.79 15.80
CA ARG A 281 -5.48 1.88 17.26
C ARG A 281 -5.02 0.61 18.01
N LEU A 282 -5.01 -0.54 17.34
CA LEU A 282 -4.41 -1.76 17.89
C LEU A 282 -2.88 -1.76 17.82
N ALA A 283 -2.28 -0.98 16.92
CA ALA A 283 -0.84 -0.82 16.81
C ALA A 283 -0.26 0.29 17.70
N GLU A 284 -1.11 1.20 18.19
CA GLU A 284 -0.70 2.25 19.13
C GLU A 284 -0.07 1.68 20.40
N ARG A 285 0.80 2.49 21.02
CA ARG A 285 1.46 2.13 22.28
C ARG A 285 0.43 2.20 23.41
N ASP A 286 0.20 1.08 24.10
CA ASP A 286 -0.65 1.07 25.28
C ASP A 286 0.09 1.76 26.45
N PRO A 287 -0.51 2.75 27.15
CA PRO A 287 0.04 3.31 28.39
C PRO A 287 0.33 2.26 29.47
N SER A 288 -0.27 1.05 29.40
CA SER A 288 0.02 -0.06 30.32
C SER A 288 1.42 -0.68 30.16
N GLY A 289 2.22 -0.25 29.18
CA GLY A 289 3.58 -0.73 28.95
C GLY A 289 3.67 -2.03 28.15
N GLN A 290 2.57 -2.51 27.59
CA GLN A 290 2.57 -3.66 26.69
C GLN A 290 3.32 -3.36 25.38
N LYS A 291 3.93 -4.41 24.81
CA LYS A 291 4.66 -4.29 23.55
C LYS A 291 3.66 -4.01 22.41
N PRO A 292 3.83 -2.92 21.65
CA PRO A 292 2.89 -2.58 20.58
C PRO A 292 2.88 -3.65 19.50
N LEU A 293 1.73 -3.82 18.83
CA LEU A 293 1.67 -4.64 17.63
C LEU A 293 2.62 -4.03 16.60
N ARG A 294 3.53 -4.86 16.09
CA ARG A 294 4.44 -4.49 15.02
C ARG A 294 3.64 -4.03 13.80
N LEU A 295 3.82 -2.77 13.41
CA LEU A 295 3.07 -2.15 12.32
C LEU A 295 3.34 -2.84 10.97
N GLU A 296 4.45 -3.56 10.85
CA GLU A 296 4.76 -4.42 9.71
C GLU A 296 3.66 -5.47 9.45
N TYR A 297 2.92 -5.90 10.49
CA TYR A 297 1.76 -6.79 10.32
C TYR A 297 0.54 -6.10 9.70
N LEU A 298 0.49 -4.77 9.66
CA LEU A 298 -0.62 -4.02 9.03
C LEU A 298 -0.26 -3.52 7.62
N SER A 299 0.98 -3.72 7.17
CA SER A 299 1.47 -3.23 5.87
C SER A 299 0.57 -3.61 4.68
N LEU A 300 0.19 -4.88 4.55
CA LEU A 300 -0.72 -5.34 3.48
C LEU A 300 -2.09 -4.67 3.55
N LEU A 301 -2.65 -4.49 4.76
CA LEU A 301 -3.96 -3.86 4.95
C LEU A 301 -3.91 -2.39 4.55
N LEU A 302 -2.83 -1.69 4.90
CA LEU A 302 -2.60 -0.28 4.61
C LEU A 302 -2.41 -0.02 3.11
N VAL A 303 -1.61 -0.83 2.42
CA VAL A 303 -1.45 -0.68 0.96
C VAL A 303 -2.73 -1.05 0.20
N VAL A 304 -3.48 -2.07 0.66
CA VAL A 304 -4.79 -2.41 0.10
C VAL A 304 -5.73 -1.22 0.22
N TYR A 305 -5.82 -0.59 1.39
CA TYR A 305 -6.61 0.61 1.58
C TYR A 305 -6.20 1.73 0.61
N ALA A 306 -4.90 2.02 0.50
CA ALA A 306 -4.41 3.06 -0.39
C ALA A 306 -4.81 2.82 -1.85
N LEU A 307 -4.64 1.60 -2.35
CA LEU A 307 -5.02 1.20 -3.72
C LEU A 307 -6.51 1.35 -4.02
N PHE A 308 -7.37 1.37 -2.99
CA PHE A 308 -8.80 1.62 -3.15
C PHE A 308 -9.16 3.10 -3.18
N GLN A 309 -8.34 3.95 -2.55
CA GLN A 309 -8.60 5.39 -2.48
C GLN A 309 -8.06 6.15 -3.69
N ARG A 310 -6.92 5.73 -4.26
CA ARG A 310 -6.28 6.45 -5.35
C ARG A 310 -5.78 5.50 -6.45
N ASP A 311 -5.76 6.01 -7.68
CA ASP A 311 -5.28 5.26 -8.84
C ASP A 311 -3.77 5.48 -9.02
N TYR A 312 -2.98 4.71 -8.27
CA TYR A 312 -1.51 4.74 -8.34
C TYR A 312 -1.00 4.34 -9.74
N PRO A 313 0.16 4.86 -10.21
CA PRO A 313 0.75 4.45 -11.48
C PRO A 313 1.25 2.99 -11.43
N GLY A 314 1.59 2.43 -12.60
CA GLY A 314 2.13 1.06 -12.72
C GLY A 314 1.08 -0.02 -12.97
N TRP A 315 -0.22 0.33 -13.01
CA TRP A 315 -1.26 -0.62 -13.40
C TRP A 315 -1.50 -0.63 -14.92
N ARG A 316 -1.94 -1.78 -15.44
CA ARG A 316 -2.16 -1.98 -16.89
C ARG A 316 -3.35 -1.19 -17.44
N LEU A 317 -4.32 -0.87 -16.57
CA LEU A 317 -5.51 -0.12 -16.95
C LEU A 317 -5.30 1.37 -16.66
N GLN A 318 -5.78 2.23 -17.56
CA GLN A 318 -5.73 3.66 -17.36
C GLN A 318 -6.76 4.10 -16.30
N PRO A 319 -6.42 5.10 -15.45
CA PRO A 319 -7.38 5.73 -14.55
C PRO A 319 -8.53 6.42 -15.31
N PRO A 320 -9.72 6.58 -14.69
CA PRO A 320 -10.09 6.15 -13.35
C PRO A 320 -10.39 4.64 -13.28
N LEU A 321 -9.86 3.96 -12.27
CA LEU A 321 -10.10 2.53 -12.11
C LEU A 321 -11.46 2.29 -11.44
N SER A 322 -12.21 1.31 -11.98
CA SER A 322 -13.42 0.81 -11.32
C SER A 322 -13.09 0.18 -9.95
N PRO A 323 -14.03 0.12 -8.99
CA PRO A 323 -13.83 -0.60 -7.73
C PRO A 323 -13.37 -2.05 -7.93
N THR A 324 -13.89 -2.74 -8.95
CA THR A 324 -13.48 -4.09 -9.34
C THR A 324 -12.04 -4.14 -9.85
N SER A 325 -11.60 -3.16 -10.64
CA SER A 325 -10.21 -3.06 -11.12
C SER A 325 -9.24 -2.76 -9.98
N ARG A 326 -9.64 -1.94 -9.00
CA ARG A 326 -8.86 -1.69 -7.77
C ARG A 326 -8.75 -2.95 -6.91
N ALA A 327 -9.85 -3.69 -6.76
CA ALA A 327 -9.85 -5.01 -6.11
C ALA A 327 -8.92 -5.99 -6.83
N GLU A 328 -8.95 -6.02 -8.17
CA GLU A 328 -8.08 -6.88 -8.96
C GLU A 328 -6.60 -6.59 -8.74
N ARG A 329 -6.23 -5.31 -8.70
CA ARG A 329 -4.87 -4.89 -8.36
C ARG A 329 -4.49 -5.27 -6.93
N ALA A 330 -5.36 -5.00 -5.96
CA ALA A 330 -5.12 -5.32 -4.56
C ALA A 330 -4.91 -6.83 -4.34
N ILE A 331 -5.71 -7.68 -4.99
CA ILE A 331 -5.53 -9.14 -4.95
C ILE A 331 -4.21 -9.56 -5.61
N ASP A 332 -3.79 -8.91 -6.69
CA ASP A 332 -2.49 -9.18 -7.33
C ASP A 332 -1.33 -8.86 -6.38
N VAL A 333 -1.40 -7.71 -5.69
CA VAL A 333 -0.45 -7.32 -4.64
C VAL A 333 -0.41 -8.35 -3.53
N ILE A 334 -1.56 -8.72 -2.94
CA ILE A 334 -1.64 -9.74 -1.88
C ILE A 334 -1.00 -11.05 -2.36
N THR A 335 -1.32 -11.48 -3.57
CA THR A 335 -0.84 -12.75 -4.16
C THR A 335 0.68 -12.83 -4.27
N ASN A 336 1.35 -11.69 -4.47
CA ASN A 336 2.80 -11.63 -4.56
C ASN A 336 3.49 -11.96 -3.22
N TYR A 337 2.85 -11.67 -2.08
CA TYR A 337 3.46 -11.80 -0.75
C TYR A 337 3.05 -13.09 0.00
N VAL A 338 2.35 -14.04 -0.63
CA VAL A 338 1.81 -15.26 0.01
C VAL A 338 2.77 -16.46 0.02
N GLY A 339 3.91 -16.40 -0.70
CA GLY A 339 4.84 -17.53 -0.83
C GLY A 339 5.78 -17.77 0.37
N ASP A 340 6.64 -18.79 0.29
CA ASP A 340 7.64 -19.12 1.33
C ASP A 340 8.66 -17.99 1.56
N SER A 341 8.97 -17.20 0.52
CA SER A 341 9.75 -15.96 0.60
C SER A 341 8.92 -14.74 0.99
N GLY A 342 7.59 -14.89 1.05
CA GLY A 342 6.59 -13.85 1.29
C GLY A 342 6.85 -13.04 2.56
N PRO A 343 7.07 -13.66 3.74
CA PRO A 343 7.35 -12.92 4.97
C PRO A 343 8.59 -12.02 4.88
N ALA A 344 9.66 -12.49 4.23
CA ALA A 344 10.90 -11.72 4.07
C ALA A 344 10.72 -10.58 3.05
N MET A 345 10.02 -10.83 1.94
CA MET A 345 9.69 -9.79 0.95
C MET A 345 8.75 -8.74 1.52
N LEU A 346 7.74 -9.16 2.29
CA LEU A 346 6.80 -8.26 2.94
C LEU A 346 7.50 -7.38 3.97
N SER A 347 8.39 -7.97 4.78
CA SER A 347 9.18 -7.19 5.75
C SER A 347 9.98 -6.08 5.08
N LYS A 348 10.55 -6.33 3.89
CA LYS A 348 11.29 -5.32 3.11
C LYS A 348 10.37 -4.21 2.59
N ALA A 349 9.23 -4.56 2.00
CA ALA A 349 8.30 -3.57 1.44
C ALA A 349 7.42 -2.87 2.51
N SER A 350 7.45 -3.32 3.76
CA SER A 350 6.50 -2.95 4.80
C SER A 350 6.46 -1.45 5.11
N SER A 351 7.63 -0.80 5.25
CA SER A 351 7.72 0.64 5.56
C SER A 351 7.07 1.49 4.47
N ALA A 352 7.33 1.19 3.20
CA ALA A 352 6.73 1.87 2.05
C ALA A 352 5.21 1.68 2.01
N MET A 353 4.74 0.44 2.18
CA MET A 353 3.30 0.11 2.21
C MET A 353 2.57 0.84 3.34
N ILE A 354 3.17 0.87 4.53
CA ILE A 354 2.63 1.55 5.70
C ILE A 354 2.52 3.04 5.40
N ASN A 355 3.63 3.68 5.00
CA ASN A 355 3.66 5.12 4.76
C ASN A 355 2.63 5.53 3.70
N ILE A 356 2.50 4.77 2.60
CA ILE A 356 1.48 5.04 1.58
C ILE A 356 0.06 4.96 2.16
N GLY A 357 -0.26 3.94 2.95
CA GLY A 357 -1.57 3.84 3.60
C GLY A 357 -1.85 4.97 4.60
N LEU A 358 -0.85 5.36 5.39
CA LEU A 358 -0.95 6.47 6.34
C LEU A 358 -1.13 7.82 5.62
N LEU A 359 -0.44 8.03 4.50
CA LEU A 359 -0.62 9.24 3.68
C LEU A 359 -2.02 9.33 3.10
N GLU A 360 -2.63 8.21 2.72
CA GLU A 360 -4.02 8.21 2.24
C GLU A 360 -5.05 8.40 3.34
N LEU A 361 -4.70 8.21 4.61
CA LEU A 361 -5.55 8.66 5.72
C LEU A 361 -5.38 10.16 5.96
N LEU A 362 -4.15 10.68 5.84
CA LEU A 362 -3.87 12.11 5.99
C LEU A 362 -4.27 12.94 4.77
N SER A 363 -4.66 12.36 3.64
CA SER A 363 -5.00 13.14 2.45
C SER A 363 -6.33 13.91 2.59
N ASP A 364 -7.23 13.45 3.46
CA ASP A 364 -8.52 14.11 3.73
C ASP A 364 -9.01 13.91 5.17
N PRO A 365 -8.31 14.47 6.18
CA PRO A 365 -8.60 14.22 7.59
C PRO A 365 -10.02 14.64 7.98
N GLU A 366 -10.55 15.72 7.38
CA GLU A 366 -11.90 16.22 7.64
C GLU A 366 -12.97 15.31 7.03
N GLY A 367 -12.80 14.89 5.77
CA GLY A 367 -13.71 13.96 5.10
C GLY A 367 -13.78 12.60 5.80
N TYR A 368 -12.67 12.17 6.40
CA TYR A 368 -12.59 10.94 7.18
C TYR A 368 -12.94 11.10 8.66
N LYS A 369 -13.27 12.32 9.11
CA LYS A 369 -13.64 12.65 10.49
C LYS A 369 -12.57 12.23 11.50
N LEU A 370 -11.29 12.40 11.13
CA LEU A 370 -10.16 12.10 12.01
C LEU A 370 -10.09 13.11 13.15
N LYS A 371 -9.90 12.62 14.38
CA LYS A 371 -9.67 13.47 15.56
C LYS A 371 -8.20 13.84 15.66
N ASP A 372 -7.88 14.87 16.44
CA ASP A 372 -6.49 15.26 16.73
C ASP A 372 -5.64 14.08 17.24
N THR A 373 -6.23 13.23 18.09
CA THR A 373 -5.56 12.02 18.60
C THR A 373 -5.28 11.00 17.49
N ASP A 374 -6.20 10.87 16.52
CA ASP A 374 -6.02 9.96 15.38
C ASP A 374 -4.88 10.47 14.48
N ILE A 375 -4.82 11.78 14.24
CA ILE A 375 -3.76 12.41 13.44
C ILE A 375 -2.40 12.21 14.10
N THR A 376 -2.29 12.46 15.41
CA THR A 376 -1.07 12.19 16.16
C THR A 376 -0.64 10.73 16.03
N ALA A 377 -1.55 9.77 16.25
CA ALA A 377 -1.24 8.36 16.12
C ALA A 377 -0.76 7.96 14.72
N ILE A 378 -1.43 8.45 13.66
CA ILE A 378 -1.04 8.21 12.27
C ILE A 378 0.37 8.77 12.01
N THR A 379 0.69 9.96 12.52
CA THR A 379 1.97 10.62 12.27
C THR A 379 3.11 9.99 13.05
N GLU A 380 2.86 9.52 14.28
CA GLU A 380 3.83 8.77 15.07
C GLU A 380 4.17 7.42 14.42
N ALA A 381 3.17 6.77 13.81
CA ALA A 381 3.28 5.51 13.11
C ALA A 381 4.08 5.58 11.78
N PHE A 382 4.40 6.77 11.29
CA PHE A 382 5.08 6.96 10.01
C PHE A 382 6.55 6.51 10.05
N TYR A 383 7.00 5.65 9.14
CA TYR A 383 8.40 5.23 9.10
C TYR A 383 9.28 6.30 8.45
N PRO A 384 10.50 6.56 8.96
CA PRO A 384 11.50 7.34 8.24
C PRO A 384 11.81 6.65 6.91
N ILE A 385 11.71 7.37 5.80
CA ILE A 385 12.11 6.88 4.48
C ILE A 385 13.59 7.20 4.33
N GLY A 386 14.46 6.19 4.39
CA GLY A 386 15.90 6.37 4.15
C GLY A 386 16.23 6.47 2.65
N GLU A 387 17.32 7.19 2.33
CA GLU A 387 17.97 7.12 1.01
C GLU A 387 18.51 5.70 0.79
N GLY A 388 17.70 4.82 0.20
CA GLY A 388 18.06 3.43 -0.10
C GLY A 388 17.07 2.37 0.38
N ASP A 389 16.10 2.73 1.23
CA ASP A 389 15.06 1.82 1.75
C ASP A 389 13.85 1.65 0.81
N THR A 390 13.98 2.06 -0.45
CA THR A 390 12.90 2.00 -1.43
C THR A 390 12.81 0.60 -2.00
N HIS A 391 12.17 -0.28 -1.24
CA HIS A 391 11.80 -1.60 -1.71
C HIS A 391 10.51 -1.54 -2.51
N ASP A 392 10.54 -2.10 -3.73
CA ASP A 392 9.42 -2.02 -4.65
C ASP A 392 8.18 -2.76 -4.12
N ILE A 393 7.06 -2.03 -4.08
CA ILE A 393 5.75 -2.62 -3.87
C ILE A 393 5.32 -3.25 -5.20
N HIS A 394 4.88 -4.50 -5.15
CA HIS A 394 4.37 -5.18 -6.35
C HIS A 394 3.30 -4.31 -7.05
N THR A 395 3.32 -4.26 -8.38
CA THR A 395 2.48 -3.39 -9.25
C THR A 395 2.83 -1.89 -9.26
N PHE A 396 3.82 -1.43 -8.48
CA PHE A 396 4.33 -0.07 -8.61
C PHE A 396 5.49 -0.03 -9.63
N PRO A 397 5.75 1.10 -10.30
CA PRO A 397 6.87 1.23 -11.22
C PRO A 397 8.22 1.03 -10.52
N GLU A 398 9.16 0.35 -11.17
CA GLU A 398 10.57 0.30 -10.74
C GLU A 398 11.12 1.74 -10.75
N ASN A 399 11.69 2.19 -9.63
CA ASN A 399 12.06 3.60 -9.37
C ASN A 399 10.89 4.54 -9.02
N SER A 400 9.95 4.06 -8.21
CA SER A 400 8.88 4.89 -7.60
C SER A 400 9.23 5.88 -6.46
N PRO A 401 10.48 6.12 -6.00
CA PRO A 401 10.75 7.13 -4.95
C PRO A 401 10.17 8.54 -5.23
N PRO A 402 10.17 9.06 -6.48
CA PRO A 402 9.61 10.38 -6.78
C PRO A 402 8.10 10.44 -6.52
N TYR A 403 7.41 9.29 -6.62
CA TYR A 403 5.97 9.24 -6.51
C TYR A 403 5.50 9.39 -5.06
N THR A 404 6.15 8.72 -4.10
CA THR A 404 5.76 8.82 -2.68
C THR A 404 5.92 10.25 -2.18
N PHE A 405 7.02 10.94 -2.54
CA PHE A 405 7.20 12.34 -2.16
C PHE A 405 6.21 13.28 -2.85
N SER A 406 6.00 13.15 -4.16
CA SER A 406 4.99 13.95 -4.87
C SER A 406 3.60 13.75 -4.26
N LEU A 407 3.26 12.52 -3.88
CA LEU A 407 2.01 12.18 -3.20
C LEU A 407 1.91 12.83 -1.82
N VAL A 408 2.97 12.74 -1.02
CA VAL A 408 3.08 13.41 0.28
C VAL A 408 2.83 14.90 0.10
N ALA A 409 3.60 15.54 -0.78
CA ALA A 409 3.54 16.97 -1.01
C ALA A 409 2.16 17.42 -1.52
N LYS A 410 1.52 16.66 -2.42
CA LYS A 410 0.16 16.94 -2.89
C LYS A 410 -0.89 16.76 -1.79
N SER A 411 -0.83 15.68 -1.01
CA SER A 411 -1.74 15.44 0.11
C SER A 411 -1.58 16.51 1.19
N LEU A 412 -0.35 16.88 1.53
CA LEU A 412 -0.04 17.96 2.45
C LEU A 412 -0.51 19.31 1.89
N ALA A 413 -0.19 19.66 0.65
CA ALA A 413 -0.65 20.90 0.03
C ALA A 413 -2.19 20.98 0.04
N THR A 414 -2.89 19.86 -0.15
CA THR A 414 -4.35 19.80 -0.02
C THR A 414 -4.81 20.04 1.42
N MET A 415 -4.18 19.40 2.42
CA MET A 415 -4.48 19.65 3.83
C MET A 415 -4.22 21.11 4.23
N ILE A 416 -3.09 21.64 3.79
CA ILE A 416 -2.65 22.97 4.15
C ILE A 416 -3.52 24.03 3.44
N SER A 417 -3.84 23.87 2.15
CA SER A 417 -4.71 24.82 1.42
C SER A 417 -6.15 24.86 1.96
N LYS A 418 -6.67 23.74 2.50
CA LYS A 418 -7.97 23.71 3.19
C LYS A 418 -7.96 24.47 4.52
N LYS A 419 -6.81 24.55 5.20
CA LYS A 419 -6.64 25.25 6.48
C LYS A 419 -6.12 26.66 6.23
N ARG A 420 -6.96 27.68 6.43
CA ARG A 420 -6.58 29.08 6.17
C ARG A 420 -5.48 29.61 7.10
N LYS A 421 -5.28 28.99 8.29
CA LYS A 421 -4.25 29.38 9.25
C LYS A 421 -3.67 28.17 9.99
N VAL A 422 -2.35 28.16 10.15
CA VAL A 422 -1.59 27.17 10.93
C VAL A 422 -2.10 27.07 12.39
N THR A 423 -2.66 28.14 12.96
CA THR A 423 -3.25 28.14 14.31
C THR A 423 -4.46 27.24 14.53
N GLU A 424 -5.15 26.77 13.49
CA GLU A 424 -6.45 26.09 13.63
C GLU A 424 -6.37 24.66 14.15
N SER A 425 -5.26 23.94 13.92
CA SER A 425 -5.10 22.57 14.43
C SER A 425 -3.63 22.22 14.64
N LYS A 426 -3.23 22.26 15.91
CA LYS A 426 -1.87 21.97 16.38
C LYS A 426 -1.40 20.55 15.98
N SER A 427 -2.28 19.58 16.08
CA SER A 427 -2.06 18.16 15.72
C SER A 427 -1.76 17.99 14.23
N VAL A 428 -2.53 18.66 13.36
CA VAL A 428 -2.35 18.64 11.90
C VAL A 428 -0.99 19.23 11.55
N VAL A 429 -0.63 20.39 12.12
CA VAL A 429 0.64 21.05 11.83
C VAL A 429 1.83 20.19 12.23
N ILE A 430 1.84 19.69 13.47
CA ILE A 430 2.86 18.77 13.97
C ILE A 430 2.94 17.52 13.08
N GLY A 431 1.79 16.99 12.68
CA GLY A 431 1.69 15.85 11.79
C GLY A 431 2.32 16.11 10.42
N CYS A 432 1.99 17.24 9.79
CA CYS A 432 2.55 17.66 8.51
C CYS A 432 4.08 17.81 8.60
N LEU A 433 4.59 18.51 9.62
CA LEU A 433 6.03 18.67 9.83
C LEU A 433 6.72 17.32 10.06
N THR A 434 6.11 16.44 10.85
CA THR A 434 6.67 15.11 11.12
C THR A 434 6.74 14.26 9.84
N VAL A 435 5.67 14.24 9.05
CA VAL A 435 5.61 13.50 7.79
C VAL A 435 6.64 14.05 6.81
N LEU A 436 6.69 15.37 6.60
CA LEU A 436 7.70 16.02 5.75
C LEU A 436 9.11 15.65 6.19
N ASN A 437 9.38 15.70 7.50
CA ASN A 437 10.71 15.46 8.03
C ASN A 437 11.13 13.98 7.87
N ARG A 438 10.15 13.06 7.87
CA ARG A 438 10.37 11.62 7.65
C ARG A 438 10.40 11.22 6.18
N THR A 439 10.00 12.09 5.26
CA THR A 439 10.00 11.83 3.82
C THR A 439 11.27 12.37 3.15
N VAL A 440 11.84 11.59 2.22
CA VAL A 440 12.92 12.09 1.36
C VAL A 440 12.33 13.10 0.39
N ILE A 441 12.87 14.31 0.39
CA ILE A 441 12.47 15.38 -0.51
C ILE A 441 13.18 15.16 -1.85
N ASP A 442 12.46 14.61 -2.82
CA ASP A 442 12.95 14.52 -4.20
C ASP A 442 12.67 15.83 -4.93
N GLN A 443 13.71 16.66 -5.05
CA GLN A 443 13.61 17.90 -5.77
C GLN A 443 13.53 17.70 -7.29
N SER A 444 13.86 16.54 -7.86
CA SER A 444 13.82 16.33 -9.31
C SER A 444 12.40 16.20 -9.86
N ALA A 445 11.40 15.96 -9.01
CA ALA A 445 10.02 15.77 -9.40
C ALA A 445 9.35 17.09 -9.85
N ALA A 446 9.09 17.22 -11.15
CA ALA A 446 8.52 18.40 -11.80
C ALA A 446 7.18 18.87 -11.20
N ASP A 447 6.31 17.94 -10.78
CA ASP A 447 4.94 18.24 -10.33
C ASP A 447 4.78 18.37 -8.80
N THR A 448 5.88 18.56 -8.06
CA THR A 448 5.81 18.61 -6.59
C THR A 448 5.53 20.03 -6.13
N PRO A 449 4.51 20.29 -5.29
CA PRO A 449 4.24 21.59 -4.70
C PRO A 449 5.27 21.92 -3.60
N LEU A 450 6.55 21.95 -3.97
CA LEU A 450 7.67 22.21 -3.07
C LEU A 450 7.58 23.64 -2.51
N GLY A 451 7.10 24.60 -3.32
CA GLY A 451 6.85 25.98 -2.89
C GLY A 451 5.83 26.06 -1.76
N GLU A 452 4.72 25.31 -1.85
CA GLU A 452 3.71 25.24 -0.77
C GLU A 452 4.27 24.63 0.51
N ALA A 453 4.99 23.50 0.39
CA ALA A 453 5.60 22.86 1.54
C ALA A 453 6.63 23.79 2.22
N TYR A 454 7.43 24.50 1.42
CA TYR A 454 8.40 25.47 1.91
C TYR A 454 7.74 26.66 2.62
N ALA A 455 6.75 27.28 1.98
CA ALA A 455 5.97 28.38 2.53
C ALA A 455 5.29 27.98 3.84
N PHE A 456 4.68 26.79 3.88
CA PHE A 456 4.09 26.23 5.09
C PHE A 456 5.10 26.06 6.24
N VAL A 457 6.33 25.60 5.96
CA VAL A 457 7.35 25.45 7.01
C VAL A 457 7.81 26.81 7.54
N ILE A 458 7.92 27.84 6.69
CA ILE A 458 8.17 29.22 7.14
C ILE A 458 7.04 29.73 8.02
N GLU A 459 5.79 29.57 7.57
CA GLU A 459 4.60 29.95 8.35
C GLU A 459 4.62 29.31 9.73
N CYS A 460 4.92 28.01 9.79
CA CYS A 460 5.07 27.28 11.04
C CYS A 460 6.13 27.92 11.96
N LEU A 461 7.31 28.28 11.46
CA LEU A 461 8.33 28.90 12.30
C LEU A 461 7.93 30.27 12.84
N LEU A 462 7.17 31.04 12.05
CA LEU A 462 6.68 32.35 12.45
C LEU A 462 5.51 32.28 13.44
N GLU A 463 4.77 31.17 13.51
CA GLU A 463 3.60 31.00 14.41
C GLU A 463 3.81 30.08 15.61
N LEU A 464 4.68 29.07 15.51
CA LEU A 464 4.75 27.96 16.46
C LEU A 464 5.49 28.27 17.77
N SER A 465 5.68 29.53 18.15
CA SER A 465 6.51 29.96 19.30
C SER A 465 6.11 29.40 20.68
N GLU A 466 4.98 28.68 20.79
CA GLU A 466 4.41 28.16 22.04
C GLU A 466 4.02 26.67 22.02
N LEU A 467 4.41 25.92 20.98
CA LEU A 467 3.79 24.62 20.70
C LEU A 467 4.58 23.40 21.15
N GLY A 468 4.45 23.06 22.44
CA GLY A 468 4.67 21.71 22.98
C GLY A 468 6.14 21.26 23.11
N PRO A 469 6.37 19.99 23.53
CA PRO A 469 7.72 19.47 23.75
C PRO A 469 8.58 19.58 22.48
N GLU A 470 9.82 20.06 22.65
CA GLU A 470 10.77 20.53 21.62
C GLU A 470 11.01 19.56 20.44
N ALA A 471 10.67 18.29 20.57
CA ALA A 471 10.94 17.24 19.59
C ALA A 471 10.17 17.40 18.27
N PHE A 472 8.98 18.04 18.27
CA PHE A 472 8.12 18.11 17.07
C PHE A 472 7.59 19.52 16.73
N GLY A 473 8.16 20.56 17.37
CA GLY A 473 7.82 21.97 17.16
C GLY A 473 8.79 22.69 16.23
N GLN A 474 9.25 23.88 16.64
CA GLN A 474 10.12 24.77 15.87
C GLN A 474 11.39 24.08 15.31
N ASN A 475 12.03 23.19 16.09
CA ASN A 475 13.23 22.48 15.64
C ASN A 475 12.96 21.56 14.44
N SER A 476 11.80 20.88 14.38
CA SER A 476 11.44 20.05 13.21
C SER A 476 11.28 20.89 11.95
N ALA A 477 10.74 22.10 12.08
CA ALA A 477 10.62 23.02 10.97
C ALA A 477 11.99 23.60 10.54
N LEU A 478 12.89 23.89 11.49
CA LEU A 478 14.28 24.29 11.18
C LEU A 478 15.07 23.15 10.53
N ASP A 479 14.90 21.91 10.99
CA ASP A 479 15.48 20.71 10.37
C ASP A 479 14.98 20.50 8.94
N LEU A 480 13.70 20.78 8.69
CA LEU A 480 13.13 20.73 7.36
C LEU A 480 13.69 21.80 6.42
N LEU A 481 13.79 23.05 6.87
CA LEU A 481 14.45 24.09 6.08
C LEU A 481 15.91 23.75 5.82
N LYS A 482 16.60 23.22 6.83
CA LYS A 482 17.95 22.69 6.66
C LYS A 482 17.97 21.59 5.61
N LYS A 483 17.03 20.65 5.59
CA LYS A 483 16.94 19.63 4.53
C LYS A 483 16.70 20.24 3.16
N PHE A 484 15.81 21.21 3.04
CA PHE A 484 15.57 21.92 1.77
C PHE A 484 16.85 22.60 1.26
N HIS A 485 17.73 23.08 2.13
CA HIS A 485 18.94 23.82 1.76
C HIS A 485 20.23 22.98 1.71
N ASP A 486 20.40 21.99 2.58
CA ASP A 486 21.55 21.07 2.62
C ASP A 486 21.58 20.15 1.38
N LEU A 487 20.42 19.76 0.86
CA LEU A 487 20.30 18.94 -0.36
C LEU A 487 20.76 19.72 -1.60
N ASN A 488 20.53 21.04 -1.62
CA ASN A 488 21.07 21.91 -2.66
C ASN A 488 22.60 21.93 -2.59
N HIS A 489 23.19 21.89 -1.40
CA HIS A 489 24.63 22.05 -1.24
C HIS A 489 25.48 20.82 -1.62
N ARG A 490 24.96 19.58 -1.45
CA ARG A 490 25.71 18.35 -1.77
C ARG A 490 25.64 17.91 -3.24
N GLU A 491 24.53 18.14 -3.93
CA GLU A 491 24.43 17.81 -5.37
C GLU A 491 25.01 18.92 -6.26
N TRP A 492 24.89 20.19 -5.87
CA TRP A 492 25.45 21.32 -6.63
C TRP A 492 26.98 21.28 -6.68
N ALA A 493 27.63 20.92 -5.56
CA ALA A 493 29.08 20.72 -5.50
C ALA A 493 29.61 19.47 -6.25
N ARG A 494 28.74 18.50 -6.59
CA ARG A 494 29.14 17.29 -7.36
C ARG A 494 28.79 17.34 -8.84
N ARG A 495 27.83 18.18 -9.27
CA ARG A 495 27.36 18.26 -10.67
C ARG A 495 27.80 19.53 -11.40
N GLU A 496 29.07 19.91 -11.28
CA GLU A 496 29.69 20.93 -12.15
C GLU A 496 29.89 20.46 -13.62
N LYS A 497 29.18 19.41 -14.08
CA LYS A 497 29.43 18.76 -15.38
C LYS A 497 28.20 18.44 -16.25
N LEU A 498 27.01 18.94 -15.91
CA LEU A 498 25.77 18.76 -16.69
C LEU A 498 24.96 20.08 -16.75
N THR A 499 25.58 21.13 -17.28
CA THR A 499 25.24 22.51 -16.91
C THR A 499 24.00 23.14 -17.56
N ASN A 500 23.57 22.88 -18.80
CA ASN A 500 22.73 23.91 -19.44
C ASN A 500 21.22 23.64 -19.65
N LEU A 501 20.65 22.46 -19.33
CA LEU A 501 19.20 22.21 -19.54
C LEU A 501 18.41 21.86 -18.28
N ALA A 502 19.05 21.27 -17.27
CA ALA A 502 18.44 21.01 -15.96
C ALA A 502 18.47 22.26 -15.04
N GLN A 503 19.43 23.17 -15.24
CA GLN A 503 19.49 24.46 -14.53
C GLN A 503 18.38 25.43 -14.96
N GLU A 504 17.96 25.42 -16.24
CA GLU A 504 16.88 26.28 -16.73
C GLU A 504 15.50 25.80 -16.28
N TRP A 505 15.26 24.48 -16.30
CA TRP A 505 13.98 23.89 -15.87
C TRP A 505 13.77 23.94 -14.34
N ALA A 506 14.84 23.90 -13.55
CA ALA A 506 14.75 23.99 -12.08
C ALA A 506 14.59 25.43 -11.55
N ARG A 507 14.98 26.45 -12.32
CA ARG A 507 15.03 27.85 -11.85
C ARG A 507 13.76 28.68 -12.06
N ARG A 508 12.96 28.47 -13.11
CA ARG A 508 11.80 29.37 -13.36
C ARG A 508 10.49 28.87 -12.75
N GLU A 509 10.05 27.65 -13.09
CA GLU A 509 8.70 27.17 -12.71
C GLU A 509 8.53 26.98 -11.19
N LYS A 510 9.58 26.51 -10.49
CA LYS A 510 9.54 26.31 -9.03
C LYS A 510 9.60 27.60 -8.22
N LEU A 511 10.37 28.60 -8.69
CA LEU A 511 10.43 29.89 -8.02
C LEU A 511 9.13 30.66 -8.20
N THR A 512 8.50 30.64 -9.38
CA THR A 512 7.18 31.28 -9.56
C THR A 512 6.13 30.67 -8.61
N ASN A 513 6.09 29.34 -8.49
CA ASN A 513 5.20 28.65 -7.54
C ASN A 513 5.52 28.98 -6.07
N LEU A 514 6.80 29.19 -5.73
CA LEU A 514 7.20 29.58 -4.38
C LEU A 514 6.77 31.01 -4.04
N ALA A 515 7.03 31.99 -4.92
CA ALA A 515 6.55 33.36 -4.72
C ALA A 515 5.04 33.39 -4.52
N GLN A 516 4.30 32.64 -5.35
CA GLN A 516 2.86 32.47 -5.23
C GLN A 516 2.45 31.97 -3.86
N ALA A 517 2.99 30.82 -3.43
CA ALA A 517 2.67 30.22 -2.15
C ALA A 517 3.02 31.13 -0.94
N LEU A 518 4.12 31.89 -1.02
CA LEU A 518 4.52 32.85 0.03
C LEU A 518 3.54 34.02 0.15
N ASP A 519 3.05 34.55 -0.97
CA ASP A 519 2.12 35.70 -1.03
C ASP A 519 0.71 35.30 -0.62
N GLU A 520 0.22 34.14 -1.07
CA GLU A 520 -1.09 33.60 -0.68
C GLU A 520 -1.22 33.44 0.85
N ARG A 521 -0.09 33.27 1.55
CA ARG A 521 0.03 33.15 3.01
C ARG A 521 0.48 34.43 3.72
N ASP A 522 0.62 35.54 3.00
CA ASP A 522 1.11 36.84 3.51
C ASP A 522 2.49 36.76 4.20
N LEU A 523 3.35 35.83 3.76
CA LEU A 523 4.62 35.55 4.45
C LEU A 523 5.66 36.65 4.21
N PHE A 524 5.62 37.38 3.10
CA PHE A 524 6.52 38.52 2.87
C PHE A 524 6.31 39.60 3.94
N THR A 525 5.05 40.00 4.18
CA THR A 525 4.71 40.99 5.21
C THR A 525 5.12 40.52 6.59
N ARG A 526 4.89 39.25 6.90
CA ARG A 526 5.19 38.67 8.22
C ARG A 526 6.68 38.50 8.47
N LEU A 527 7.44 38.11 7.46
CA LEU A 527 8.90 38.06 7.54
C LEU A 527 9.47 39.46 7.78
N LYS A 528 8.95 40.49 7.11
CA LYS A 528 9.34 41.87 7.39
C LYS A 528 9.03 42.28 8.82
N GLN A 529 7.80 42.07 9.28
CA GLN A 529 7.40 42.38 10.66
C GLN A 529 8.28 41.65 11.69
N ALA A 530 8.63 40.38 11.42
CA ALA A 530 9.52 39.59 12.25
C ALA A 530 10.96 40.11 12.25
N ALA A 531 11.48 40.57 11.10
CA ALA A 531 12.79 41.19 10.97
C ALA A 531 12.87 42.54 11.72
N ASP A 532 11.76 43.28 11.76
CA ASP A 532 11.64 44.58 12.42
C ASP A 532 11.38 44.48 13.94
N LEU A 533 11.23 43.26 14.49
CA LEU A 533 10.97 43.07 15.93
C LEU A 533 12.05 43.75 16.79
N ALA A 534 11.60 44.48 17.81
CA ALA A 534 12.48 44.97 18.85
C ALA A 534 12.85 43.80 19.77
N THR A 535 14.15 43.57 19.97
CA THR A 535 14.66 42.50 20.85
C THR A 535 15.38 43.15 22.02
N SER A 536 14.91 42.91 23.24
CA SER A 536 15.52 43.47 24.46
C SER A 536 16.71 42.67 24.99
N SER A 537 16.88 41.42 24.54
CA SER A 537 17.95 40.50 24.96
C SER A 537 18.21 39.45 23.85
N THR A 538 19.41 38.88 23.82
CA THR A 538 19.78 37.74 22.94
C THR A 538 19.13 36.42 23.35
N ASP A 539 18.65 36.32 24.60
CA ASP A 539 17.92 35.16 25.14
C ASP A 539 16.38 35.28 24.91
N ASP A 540 15.93 36.30 24.19
CA ASP A 540 14.53 36.50 23.85
C ASP A 540 14.09 35.55 22.72
N LYS A 541 12.94 34.91 22.85
CA LYS A 541 12.34 34.11 21.75
C LYS A 541 12.16 34.95 20.48
N ASN A 542 11.87 36.23 20.63
CA ASN A 542 11.77 37.17 19.51
C ASN A 542 13.09 37.33 18.77
N PHE A 543 14.23 37.13 19.45
CA PHE A 543 15.54 37.17 18.82
C PHE A 543 15.75 36.02 17.84
N VAL A 544 15.35 34.78 18.20
CA VAL A 544 15.42 33.62 17.30
C VAL A 544 14.55 33.82 16.06
N ILE A 545 13.33 34.34 16.25
CA ILE A 545 12.39 34.63 15.16
C ILE A 545 12.94 35.73 14.25
N LYS A 546 13.48 36.80 14.83
CA LYS A 546 14.11 37.90 14.09
C LYS A 546 15.31 37.43 13.28
N LEU A 547 16.23 36.70 13.91
CA LEU A 547 17.39 36.12 13.24
C LEU A 547 16.95 35.22 12.08
N PHE A 548 15.97 34.34 12.31
CA PHE A 548 15.38 33.50 11.28
C PHE A 548 14.83 34.32 10.12
N ALA A 549 14.00 35.32 10.41
CA ALA A 549 13.35 36.14 9.40
C ALA A 549 14.36 36.89 8.53
N ILE A 550 15.38 37.52 9.13
CA ILE A 550 16.43 38.23 8.40
C ILE A 550 17.21 37.26 7.49
N GLY A 551 17.57 36.09 8.01
CA GLY A 551 18.27 35.08 7.21
C GLY A 551 17.43 34.55 6.04
N GLN A 552 16.12 34.36 6.23
CA GLN A 552 15.21 33.99 5.14
C GLN A 552 15.04 35.10 4.10
N VAL A 553 14.89 36.35 4.55
CA VAL A 553 14.76 37.51 3.65
C VAL A 553 16.00 37.62 2.76
N TRP A 554 17.19 37.55 3.35
CA TRP A 554 18.43 37.54 2.60
C TRP A 554 18.46 36.39 1.59
N LEU A 555 18.13 35.17 2.04
CA LEU A 555 18.17 33.99 1.16
C LEU A 555 17.20 34.11 -0.02
N LEU A 556 15.98 34.60 0.21
CA LEU A 556 14.97 34.78 -0.85
C LEU A 556 15.37 35.85 -1.87
N ILE A 557 15.98 36.95 -1.40
CA ILE A 557 16.51 38.00 -2.27
C ILE A 557 17.68 37.45 -3.10
N ASN A 558 18.63 36.76 -2.48
CA ASN A 558 19.76 36.18 -3.17
C ASN A 558 19.31 35.13 -4.21
N LEU A 559 18.38 34.24 -3.85
CA LEU A 559 17.77 33.28 -4.77
C LEU A 559 17.13 33.95 -5.99
N ALA A 560 16.46 35.09 -5.80
CA ALA A 560 15.83 35.81 -6.89
C ALA A 560 16.86 36.45 -7.84
N ILE A 561 17.94 37.02 -7.28
CA ILE A 561 19.06 37.61 -8.03
C ILE A 561 19.79 36.52 -8.83
N GLU A 562 20.24 35.45 -8.18
CA GLU A 562 20.98 34.34 -8.82
C GLU A 562 20.17 33.61 -9.89
N SER A 563 18.84 33.61 -9.76
CA SER A 563 17.94 32.95 -10.72
C SER A 563 17.50 33.86 -11.87
N GLU A 564 17.96 35.11 -11.92
CA GLU A 564 17.56 36.12 -12.90
C GLU A 564 16.02 36.30 -12.99
N VAL A 565 15.31 36.08 -11.88
CA VAL A 565 13.85 36.26 -11.78
C VAL A 565 13.48 37.63 -11.22
N THR A 566 14.46 38.49 -10.96
CA THR A 566 14.24 39.90 -10.57
C THR A 566 13.53 40.71 -11.65
N ASP A 567 13.61 40.28 -12.91
CA ASP A 567 12.86 40.85 -14.04
C ASP A 567 11.39 40.38 -14.07
N ASP A 568 11.04 39.34 -13.31
CA ASP A 568 9.66 38.90 -13.16
C ASP A 568 8.91 39.89 -12.26
N LYS A 569 7.86 40.49 -12.82
CA LYS A 569 7.06 41.53 -12.15
C LYS A 569 6.46 41.07 -10.82
N ASP A 570 6.12 39.79 -10.70
CA ASP A 570 5.51 39.26 -9.49
C ASP A 570 6.56 39.12 -8.38
N TRP A 571 7.75 38.60 -8.69
CA TRP A 571 8.85 38.53 -7.73
C TRP A 571 9.32 39.91 -7.31
N ARG A 572 9.55 40.81 -8.27
CA ARG A 572 9.97 42.19 -8.01
C ARG A 572 8.99 42.91 -7.07
N ARG A 573 7.69 42.85 -7.38
CA ARG A 573 6.62 43.44 -6.54
C ARG A 573 6.61 42.86 -5.13
N ARG A 574 6.80 41.55 -4.98
CA ARG A 574 6.74 40.87 -3.66
C ARG A 574 8.00 41.13 -2.83
N LEU A 575 9.18 41.10 -3.43
CA LEU A 575 10.43 41.41 -2.74
C LEU A 575 10.55 42.90 -2.41
N ASN A 576 9.92 43.79 -3.18
CA ASN A 576 9.78 45.21 -2.82
C ASN A 576 9.12 45.41 -1.46
N LEU A 577 8.23 44.51 -1.03
CA LEU A 577 7.66 44.58 0.32
C LEU A 577 8.74 44.46 1.38
N LEU A 578 9.76 43.61 1.17
CA LEU A 578 10.86 43.39 2.10
C LEU A 578 11.85 44.56 2.09
N ILE A 579 12.24 45.04 0.90
CA ILE A 579 13.32 46.03 0.73
C ILE A 579 12.82 47.48 0.93
N GLY A 580 11.59 47.77 0.52
CA GLY A 580 10.97 49.10 0.65
C GLY A 580 11.34 50.12 -0.44
N ASP A 581 12.22 49.78 -1.38
CA ASP A 581 12.62 50.66 -2.49
C ASP A 581 12.69 49.88 -3.83
N GLU A 582 11.82 50.24 -4.78
CA GLU A 582 11.75 49.57 -6.08
C GLU A 582 12.91 49.92 -7.02
N SER A 583 13.59 51.04 -6.78
CA SER A 583 14.67 51.55 -7.62
C SER A 583 15.95 50.72 -7.49
N VAL A 584 16.06 49.96 -6.40
CA VAL A 584 17.19 49.05 -6.15
C VAL A 584 17.32 48.04 -7.28
N TRP A 585 16.22 47.51 -7.80
CA TRP A 585 16.25 46.48 -8.85
C TRP A 585 16.69 46.99 -10.23
N ASP A 586 16.67 48.29 -10.47
CA ASP A 586 17.08 48.88 -11.76
C ASP A 586 18.58 49.20 -11.79
N SER A 587 19.29 49.02 -10.68
CA SER A 587 20.72 49.31 -10.55
C SER A 587 21.47 48.08 -10.03
N PRO A 588 22.34 47.46 -10.86
CA PRO A 588 23.18 46.35 -10.41
C PRO A 588 24.03 46.71 -9.17
N ASP A 589 24.51 47.95 -9.09
CA ASP A 589 25.29 48.44 -7.96
C ASP A 589 24.44 48.52 -6.68
N ALA A 590 23.18 48.93 -6.78
CA ALA A 590 22.25 48.97 -5.64
C ALA A 590 21.86 47.56 -5.18
N ILE A 591 21.69 46.60 -6.10
CA ILE A 591 21.45 45.19 -5.77
C ILE A 591 22.64 44.62 -4.99
N ASN A 592 23.87 44.82 -5.48
CA ASN A 592 25.09 44.35 -4.82
C ASN A 592 25.27 44.98 -3.43
N ALA A 593 24.96 46.28 -3.29
CA ALA A 593 25.02 46.97 -2.01
C ALA A 593 23.99 46.39 -1.02
N LEU A 594 22.74 46.17 -1.46
CA LEU A 594 21.69 45.57 -0.64
C LEU A 594 22.08 44.16 -0.16
N GLU A 595 22.63 43.34 -1.04
CA GLU A 595 23.06 41.98 -0.71
C GLU A 595 24.15 41.98 0.37
N HIS A 596 25.16 42.85 0.21
CA HIS A 596 26.24 43.04 1.16
C HIS A 596 25.73 43.52 2.52
N ASP A 597 24.87 44.55 2.53
CA ASP A 597 24.33 45.15 3.75
C ASP A 597 23.48 44.14 4.55
N LEU A 598 22.65 43.34 3.87
CA LEU A 598 21.86 42.28 4.51
C LEU A 598 22.73 41.15 5.06
N ALA A 599 23.78 40.76 4.32
CA ALA A 599 24.74 39.74 4.77
C ALA A 599 25.53 40.19 5.99
N GLU A 600 26.02 41.44 6.01
CA GLU A 600 26.68 42.03 7.17
C GLU A 600 25.73 42.17 8.36
N PHE A 601 24.49 42.59 8.12
CA PHE A 601 23.48 42.71 9.16
C PHE A 601 23.16 41.35 9.80
N TYR A 602 22.97 40.30 9.00
CA TYR A 602 22.77 38.95 9.50
C TYR A 602 23.99 38.44 10.29
N ARG A 603 25.21 38.66 9.78
CA ARG A 603 26.46 38.32 10.49
C ARG A 603 26.57 39.02 11.83
N GLY A 604 26.29 40.33 11.88
CA GLY A 604 26.32 41.11 13.11
C GLY A 604 25.36 40.59 14.18
N ILE A 605 24.13 40.23 13.80
CA ILE A 605 23.16 39.60 14.71
C ILE A 605 23.58 38.16 15.03
N PHE A 606 24.24 37.47 14.11
CA PHE A 606 24.69 36.12 14.34
C PHE A 606 25.78 36.06 15.40
N ASP A 607 26.79 36.92 15.30
CA ASP A 607 27.96 36.96 16.18
C ASP A 607 27.66 37.59 17.55
N ALA A 608 26.58 38.36 17.67
CA ALA A 608 26.17 38.99 18.94
C ALA A 608 25.68 37.99 20.01
N ASP A 609 25.54 36.71 19.68
CA ASP A 609 24.95 35.69 20.55
C ASP A 609 25.92 34.51 20.77
N GLY A 610 26.15 34.15 22.03
CA GLY A 610 27.02 33.06 22.43
C GLY A 610 26.31 31.71 22.62
N MET A 611 25.01 31.59 22.35
CA MET A 611 24.21 30.39 22.62
C MET A 611 24.32 29.30 21.55
N VAL A 612 24.00 28.06 21.95
CA VAL A 612 23.93 26.90 21.06
C VAL A 612 22.70 27.04 20.15
N ARG A 613 22.94 27.50 18.92
CA ARG A 613 21.89 27.67 17.90
C ARG A 613 21.60 26.36 17.16
N HIS A 614 20.36 26.25 16.66
CA HIS A 614 20.02 25.19 15.72
C HIS A 614 21.00 25.22 14.53
N PRO A 615 21.52 24.06 14.06
CA PRO A 615 22.52 24.02 12.99
C PRO A 615 22.13 24.75 11.70
N TYR A 616 20.82 24.92 11.47
CA TYR A 616 20.27 25.62 10.32
C TYR A 616 20.69 27.09 10.21
N PHE A 617 20.82 27.82 11.34
CA PHE A 617 21.26 29.22 11.30
C PHE A 617 22.69 29.36 10.76
N ARG A 618 23.51 28.33 10.95
CA ARG A 618 24.84 28.25 10.35
C ARG A 618 24.76 27.96 8.86
N THR A 619 23.80 27.15 8.39
CA THR A 619 23.54 26.98 6.95
C THR A 619 23.20 28.32 6.30
N LEU A 620 22.32 29.13 6.93
CA LEU A 620 22.01 30.50 6.47
C LEU A 620 23.22 31.44 6.51
N LEU A 621 24.07 31.33 7.53
CA LEU A 621 25.32 32.10 7.59
C LEU A 621 26.28 31.73 6.46
N LEU A 622 26.42 30.43 6.18
CA LEU A 622 27.31 29.96 5.12
C LEU A 622 26.85 30.41 3.74
N SER A 623 25.54 30.49 3.50
CA SER A 623 25.04 31.06 2.24
C SER A 623 25.40 32.53 2.09
N THR A 624 25.52 33.32 3.18
CA THR A 624 25.93 34.75 3.11
C THR A 624 27.41 34.99 2.78
N ASN A 625 28.21 33.92 2.64
CA ASN A 625 29.62 33.98 2.29
C ASN A 625 29.92 33.43 0.89
N ALA A 626 28.93 32.82 0.23
CA ALA A 626 29.00 32.41 -1.17
C ALA A 626 28.76 33.64 -2.04
#